data_AF-A0A195FX01-F1
#
_entry.id   AF-A0A195FX01-F1
#
_cell.length_a   1.000
_cell.length_b   1.000
_cell.length_c   1.000
_cell.angle_alpha   90.00
_cell.angle_beta   90.00
_cell.angle_gamma   90.00
#
_symmetry.space_group_name_H-M   'P 1'
#
loop_
_entity.id
_entity.type
_entity.pdbx_description
1 polymer ?
#
loop_
_entity_poly.entity_id
_entity_poly.type
_entity_poly.pdbx_seq_one_letter_code
_entity_poly.pdbx_strand_id
1 'polypeptide(L)'
;MQVEKGTQDFLKDTIAKYYATASDKIDTVTVAWDGIMSKAKLSNLHCCGVENYRDFSENKNWTTMVGKMVPDACCIKENDVLKDSTCPINPTSFNTYQTGCYKAIMTAIEENAAIVIGVAATLVFVEVLVIILALYLACCYWRPQHGRLGVKVIY
;
A
#
# COMPACT_ATOMS: atom_id res chain seq x y z
N MET A 1 -3.11 -19.26 7.10
CA MET A 1 -3.26 -18.92 8.52
C MET A 1 -2.01 -18.32 9.18
N GLN A 2 -0.83 -18.97 9.23
CA GLN A 2 0.37 -18.35 9.87
C GLN A 2 0.91 -17.13 9.10
N VAL A 3 0.94 -17.20 7.77
CA VAL A 3 1.39 -16.11 6.90
C VAL A 3 0.50 -14.86 7.01
N GLU A 4 -0.82 -15.07 7.12
CA GLU A 4 -1.79 -13.99 7.24
C GLU A 4 -1.59 -13.23 8.56
N LYS A 5 -1.46 -13.95 9.68
CA LYS A 5 -1.16 -13.34 10.97
C LYS A 5 0.16 -12.58 10.96
N GLY A 6 1.23 -13.16 10.42
CA GLY A 6 2.52 -12.47 10.32
C GLY A 6 2.43 -11.19 9.48
N THR A 7 1.62 -11.20 8.41
CA THR A 7 1.37 -10.00 7.58
C THR A 7 0.57 -8.96 8.35
N GLN A 8 -0.50 -9.37 9.05
CA GLN A 8 -1.30 -8.48 9.88
C GLN A 8 -0.47 -7.85 10.99
N ASP A 9 0.35 -8.63 11.70
CA ASP A 9 1.21 -8.14 12.77
C ASP A 9 2.23 -7.12 12.25
N PHE A 10 2.85 -7.40 11.10
CA PHE A 10 3.74 -6.44 10.44
C PHE A 10 3.02 -5.13 10.09
N LEU A 11 1.82 -5.22 9.50
CA LEU A 11 1.03 -4.04 9.13
C LEU A 11 0.60 -3.24 10.38
N LYS A 12 0.21 -3.91 11.47
CA LYS A 12 -0.14 -3.25 12.73
C LYS A 12 1.05 -2.50 13.32
N ASP A 13 2.24 -3.11 13.28
CA ASP A 13 3.49 -2.46 13.69
C ASP A 13 3.75 -1.18 12.89
N THR A 14 3.42 -1.17 11.59
CA THR A 14 3.56 0.05 10.79
C THR A 14 2.64 1.18 11.24
N ILE A 15 1.39 0.87 11.61
CA ILE A 15 0.44 1.85 12.15
C ILE A 15 0.92 2.35 13.51
N ALA A 16 1.31 1.43 14.40
CA ALA A 16 1.71 1.75 15.77
C ALA A 16 2.96 2.64 15.83
N LYS A 17 3.92 2.45 14.91
CA LYS A 17 5.21 3.17 14.92
C LYS A 17 5.24 4.38 14.00
N TYR A 18 4.65 4.27 12.80
CA TYR A 18 4.86 5.22 11.70
C TYR A 18 3.59 5.92 11.23
N TYR A 19 2.45 5.74 11.89
CA TYR A 19 1.30 6.56 11.56
C TYR A 19 1.38 7.90 12.29
N ALA A 20 1.36 9.01 11.52
CA ALA A 20 1.34 10.39 12.01
C ALA A 20 2.45 10.78 13.01
N THR A 21 3.61 10.11 12.96
CA THR A 21 4.82 10.52 13.70
C THR A 21 5.57 11.60 12.88
N ALA A 22 6.13 12.64 13.51
CA ALA A 22 6.71 13.78 12.77
C ALA A 22 8.14 13.49 12.25
N SER A 23 8.28 12.90 11.06
CA SER A 23 9.55 12.84 10.29
C SER A 23 9.24 12.65 8.80
N ASP A 24 10.12 13.10 7.88
CA ASP A 24 9.87 13.10 6.42
C ASP A 24 9.42 11.76 5.81
N LYS A 25 9.88 10.62 6.38
CA LYS A 25 9.50 9.27 5.93
C LYS A 25 8.13 8.79 6.44
N ILE A 26 7.54 9.52 7.36
CA ILE A 26 6.38 9.11 8.15
C ILE A 26 5.10 9.74 7.58
N ASP A 27 5.22 10.93 7.00
CA ASP A 27 4.14 11.53 6.22
C ASP A 27 3.75 10.64 5.04
N THR A 28 4.70 9.97 4.39
CA THR A 28 4.41 9.03 3.29
C THR A 28 3.66 7.80 3.75
N VAL A 29 3.97 7.25 4.93
CA VAL A 29 3.24 6.11 5.53
C VAL A 29 1.82 6.54 5.90
N THR A 30 1.68 7.73 6.48
CA THR A 30 0.38 8.32 6.82
C THR A 30 -0.48 8.51 5.57
N VAL A 31 0.07 9.12 4.52
CA VAL A 31 -0.60 9.30 3.21
C VAL A 31 -0.94 7.97 2.55
N ALA A 32 -0.08 6.95 2.66
CA ALA A 32 -0.37 5.63 2.12
C ALA A 32 -1.55 4.97 2.85
N TRP A 33 -1.58 5.03 4.18
CA TRP A 33 -2.67 4.52 4.99
C TRP A 33 -3.98 5.28 4.73
N ASP A 34 -3.93 6.61 4.75
CA ASP A 34 -5.08 7.46 4.39
C ASP A 34 -5.54 7.19 2.97
N GLY A 35 -4.62 6.98 2.04
CA GLY A 35 -4.89 6.58 0.67
C GLY A 35 -5.59 5.24 0.60
N ILE A 36 -5.15 4.22 1.32
CA ILE A 36 -5.82 2.92 1.35
C ILE A 36 -7.22 3.07 1.94
N MET A 37 -7.37 3.70 3.11
CA MET A 37 -8.69 3.84 3.77
C MET A 37 -9.65 4.74 2.98
N SER A 38 -9.15 5.81 2.35
CA SER A 38 -9.97 6.75 1.57
C SER A 38 -10.21 6.30 0.13
N LYS A 39 -9.22 5.72 -0.55
CA LYS A 39 -9.32 5.28 -1.95
C LYS A 39 -9.89 3.89 -2.11
N ALA A 40 -9.88 3.07 -1.07
CA ALA A 40 -10.68 1.85 -1.04
C ALA A 40 -12.18 2.17 -1.22
N LYS A 41 -12.63 3.41 -0.95
CA LYS A 41 -13.96 3.93 -1.34
C LYS A 41 -14.24 3.81 -2.86
N LEU A 42 -13.23 3.98 -3.71
CA LEU A 42 -13.40 3.84 -5.18
C LEU A 42 -13.79 2.41 -5.59
N SER A 43 -13.44 1.43 -4.75
CA SER A 43 -13.78 0.01 -4.93
C SER A 43 -14.91 -0.44 -3.98
N ASN A 44 -15.67 0.48 -3.36
CA ASN A 44 -16.67 0.22 -2.30
C ASN A 44 -16.12 -0.51 -1.07
N LEU A 45 -14.80 -0.54 -0.92
CA LEU A 45 -14.10 -1.37 0.02
C LEU A 45 -13.87 -0.57 1.31
N HIS A 46 -14.97 -0.30 1.99
CA HIS A 46 -14.98 0.47 3.22
C HIS A 46 -14.25 -0.26 4.35
N CYS A 47 -13.08 0.24 4.75
CA CYS A 47 -12.25 -0.39 5.76
C CYS A 47 -11.54 0.61 6.67
N CYS A 48 -11.14 0.16 7.86
CA CYS A 48 -10.35 0.93 8.81
C CYS A 48 -9.39 0.01 9.58
N GLY A 49 -8.13 0.42 9.67
CA GLY A 49 -7.08 -0.36 10.33
C GLY A 49 -6.71 -1.62 9.55
N VAL A 50 -5.94 -2.51 10.17
CA VAL A 50 -5.50 -3.77 9.56
C VAL A 50 -6.61 -4.82 9.70
N GLU A 51 -7.01 -5.07 10.94
CA GLU A 51 -8.10 -5.98 11.31
C GLU A 51 -9.36 -5.21 11.69
N ASN A 52 -9.19 -4.07 12.37
CA ASN A 52 -10.30 -3.21 12.76
C ASN A 52 -9.79 -1.81 13.18
N TYR A 53 -10.71 -0.89 13.40
CA TYR A 53 -10.41 0.50 13.78
C TYR A 53 -9.63 0.65 15.10
N ARG A 54 -9.63 -0.35 15.99
CA ARG A 54 -8.89 -0.29 17.27
C ARG A 54 -7.39 -0.46 17.08
N ASP A 55 -6.90 -0.87 15.90
CA ASP A 55 -5.47 -0.97 15.64
C ASP A 55 -4.77 0.40 15.79
N PHE A 56 -5.48 1.51 15.57
CA PHE A 56 -4.97 2.87 15.82
C PHE A 56 -4.86 3.23 17.30
N SER A 57 -5.59 2.55 18.19
CA SER A 57 -5.50 2.78 19.64
C SER A 57 -4.18 2.30 20.24
N GLU A 58 -3.48 1.38 19.55
CA GLU A 58 -2.14 0.93 19.95
C GLU A 58 -1.07 2.00 19.67
N ASN A 59 -1.35 2.95 18.77
CA ASN A 59 -0.49 4.10 18.53
C ASN A 59 -0.69 5.15 19.65
N LYS A 60 0.11 5.02 20.71
CA LYS A 60 0.10 5.93 21.87
C LYS A 60 0.47 7.37 21.51
N ASN A 61 1.35 7.57 20.52
CA ASN A 61 1.74 8.91 20.07
C ASN A 61 0.57 9.63 19.43
N TRP A 62 -0.18 8.95 18.55
CA TRP A 62 -1.36 9.49 17.88
C TRP A 62 -2.45 9.90 18.88
N THR A 63 -2.85 8.97 19.75
CA THR A 63 -3.91 9.21 20.74
C THR A 63 -3.55 10.32 21.73
N THR A 64 -2.28 10.44 22.11
CA THR A 64 -1.84 11.45 23.10
C THR A 64 -1.55 12.82 22.47
N MET A 65 -0.97 12.87 21.25
CA MET A 65 -0.55 14.14 20.63
C MET A 65 -1.68 14.80 19.83
N VAL A 66 -2.52 14.02 19.16
CA VAL A 66 -3.56 14.53 18.25
C VAL A 66 -4.93 14.53 18.91
N GLY A 67 -5.13 13.73 19.97
CA GLY A 67 -6.43 13.63 20.66
C GLY A 67 -7.51 12.96 19.81
N LYS A 68 -7.13 12.29 18.72
CA LYS A 68 -8.00 11.46 17.89
C LYS A 68 -7.71 9.99 18.17
N MET A 69 -8.75 9.17 18.17
CA MET A 69 -8.64 7.72 18.32
C MET A 69 -8.47 7.02 16.97
N VAL A 70 -9.04 7.59 15.89
CA VAL A 70 -8.92 7.08 14.52
C VAL A 70 -8.74 8.22 13.51
N PRO A 71 -8.18 7.94 12.32
CA PRO A 71 -8.11 8.90 11.22
C PRO A 71 -9.48 9.27 10.66
N ASP A 72 -9.59 10.46 10.07
CA ASP A 72 -10.84 10.92 9.43
C ASP A 72 -11.22 10.05 8.21
N ALA A 73 -10.26 9.32 7.64
CA ALA A 73 -10.47 8.36 6.56
C ALA A 73 -11.26 7.11 7.03
N CYS A 74 -11.21 6.77 8.33
CA CYS A 74 -11.95 5.65 8.91
C CYS A 74 -13.42 5.94 9.17
N CYS A 75 -13.79 7.21 9.14
CA CYS A 75 -15.14 7.67 9.48
C CYS A 75 -16.07 7.61 8.28
N ILE A 76 -17.33 7.29 8.55
CA ILE A 76 -18.36 7.22 7.52
C ILE A 76 -18.64 8.63 7.00
N LYS A 77 -18.59 8.78 5.68
CA LYS A 77 -18.89 10.03 4.98
C LYS A 77 -20.16 9.91 4.16
N GLU A 78 -20.97 10.96 4.19
CA GLU A 78 -22.18 11.12 3.40
C GLU A 78 -22.00 12.39 2.56
N ASN A 79 -22.10 12.30 1.23
CA ASN A 79 -21.81 13.40 0.30
C ASN A 79 -20.42 14.05 0.49
N ASP A 80 -19.40 13.21 0.73
CA ASP A 80 -18.01 13.61 1.03
C ASP A 80 -17.80 14.42 2.32
N VAL A 81 -18.85 14.59 3.12
CA VAL A 81 -18.78 15.20 4.45
C VAL A 81 -18.85 14.10 5.51
N LEU A 82 -18.13 14.26 6.62
CA LEU A 82 -18.25 13.36 7.77
C LEU A 82 -19.70 13.34 8.25
N LYS A 83 -20.29 12.15 8.32
CA LYS A 83 -21.66 11.99 8.85
C LYS A 83 -21.73 12.37 10.33
N ASP A 84 -20.65 12.12 11.06
CA ASP A 84 -20.49 12.44 12.46
C ASP A 84 -19.09 13.04 12.68
N SER A 85 -19.05 14.32 13.06
CA SER A 85 -17.80 15.05 13.33
C SER A 85 -17.08 14.54 14.58
N THR A 86 -17.74 13.77 15.43
CA THR A 86 -17.13 13.21 16.65
C THR A 86 -16.43 11.88 16.41
N CYS A 87 -16.66 11.23 15.27
CA CYS A 87 -16.07 9.92 14.94
C CYS A 87 -14.55 9.82 15.13
N PRO A 88 -13.73 10.80 14.70
CA PRO A 88 -12.28 10.71 14.87
C PRO A 88 -11.85 10.68 16.34
N ILE A 89 -12.66 11.23 17.24
CA ILE A 89 -12.38 11.35 18.68
C ILE A 89 -13.05 10.22 19.46
N ASN A 90 -14.29 9.88 19.10
CA ASN A 90 -15.11 8.85 19.72
C ASN A 90 -15.70 7.90 18.66
N PRO A 91 -14.87 6.98 18.11
CA PRO A 91 -15.31 6.03 17.10
C PRO A 91 -16.28 5.02 17.72
N THR A 92 -17.39 4.80 17.04
CA THR A 92 -18.43 3.83 17.38
C THR A 92 -18.66 2.88 16.20
N SER A 93 -19.32 1.75 16.46
CA SER A 93 -19.69 0.80 15.42
C SER A 93 -20.61 1.36 14.33
N PHE A 94 -21.25 2.51 14.58
CA PHE A 94 -22.22 3.13 13.68
C PHE A 94 -21.67 4.32 12.90
N ASN A 95 -20.56 4.92 13.32
CA ASN A 95 -19.93 6.07 12.65
C ASN A 95 -18.57 5.74 12.01
N THR A 96 -18.02 4.54 12.26
CA THR A 96 -16.71 4.09 11.78
C THR A 96 -16.81 2.76 11.05
N TYR A 97 -16.01 2.58 9.99
CA TYR A 97 -15.91 1.31 9.29
C TYR A 97 -15.32 0.21 10.20
N GLN A 98 -16.06 -0.89 10.36
CA GLN A 98 -15.66 -2.00 11.24
C GLN A 98 -14.74 -3.01 10.55
N THR A 99 -14.79 -3.07 9.22
CA THR A 99 -14.01 -4.03 8.44
C THR A 99 -12.54 -3.60 8.40
N GLY A 100 -11.62 -4.50 8.76
CA GLY A 100 -10.19 -4.26 8.57
C GLY A 100 -9.78 -4.27 7.11
N CYS A 101 -8.81 -3.41 6.75
CA CYS A 101 -8.37 -3.27 5.36
C CYS A 101 -7.69 -4.52 4.81
N TYR A 102 -7.05 -5.34 5.66
CA TYR A 102 -6.46 -6.61 5.20
C TYR A 102 -7.52 -7.53 4.62
N LYS A 103 -8.61 -7.75 5.37
CA LYS A 103 -9.73 -8.60 4.93
C LYS A 103 -10.39 -8.03 3.68
N ALA A 104 -10.65 -6.73 3.70
CA ALA A 104 -11.28 -6.05 2.58
C ALA A 104 -10.46 -6.22 1.30
N ILE A 105 -9.15 -5.94 1.34
CA ILE A 105 -8.25 -6.09 0.19
C ILE A 105 -8.20 -7.54 -0.30
N MET A 106 -8.10 -8.52 0.60
CA MET A 106 -8.10 -9.93 0.21
C MET A 106 -9.40 -10.31 -0.50
N THR A 107 -10.56 -9.89 0.02
CA THR A 107 -11.85 -10.09 -0.66
C THR A 107 -11.88 -9.42 -2.04
N ALA A 108 -11.37 -8.20 -2.16
CA ALA A 108 -11.30 -7.52 -3.47
C ALA A 108 -10.40 -8.25 -4.46
N ILE A 109 -9.27 -8.81 -4.00
CA ILE A 109 -8.36 -9.63 -4.80
C ILE A 109 -9.04 -10.93 -5.23
N GLU A 110 -9.76 -11.60 -4.34
CA GLU A 110 -10.48 -12.84 -4.64
C GLU A 110 -11.60 -12.60 -5.67
N GLU A 111 -12.39 -11.54 -5.50
CA GLU A 111 -13.45 -11.17 -6.44
C GLU A 111 -12.92 -10.76 -7.82
N ASN A 112 -11.75 -10.12 -7.86
CA ASN A 112 -11.13 -9.63 -9.09
C ASN A 112 -9.87 -10.43 -9.47
N ALA A 113 -9.81 -11.71 -9.07
CA ALA A 113 -8.61 -12.52 -9.22
C ALA A 113 -8.13 -12.60 -10.67
N ALA A 114 -9.06 -12.65 -11.63
CA ALA A 114 -8.75 -12.64 -13.05
C ALA A 114 -7.96 -11.39 -13.48
N ILE A 115 -8.34 -10.21 -12.97
CA ILE A 115 -7.64 -8.95 -13.26
C ILE A 115 -6.25 -8.96 -12.64
N VAL A 116 -6.15 -9.37 -11.37
CA VAL A 116 -4.87 -9.43 -10.64
C VAL A 116 -3.89 -10.38 -11.32
N ILE A 117 -4.35 -11.59 -11.70
CA ILE A 117 -3.54 -12.57 -12.43
C ILE A 117 -3.14 -12.02 -13.80
N GLY A 118 -4.04 -11.33 -14.50
CA GLY A 118 -3.74 -10.70 -15.78
C GLY A 118 -2.64 -9.64 -15.69
N VAL A 119 -2.68 -8.79 -14.66
CA VAL A 119 -1.63 -7.80 -14.38
C VAL A 119 -0.31 -8.50 -14.08
N ALA A 120 -0.32 -9.53 -13.22
CA ALA A 120 0.88 -10.28 -12.87
C ALA A 120 1.52 -10.96 -14.10
N ALA A 121 0.72 -11.63 -14.93
CA ALA A 121 1.19 -12.28 -16.15
C ALA A 121 1.76 -11.27 -17.16
N THR A 122 1.13 -10.09 -17.27
CA THR A 122 1.61 -9.03 -18.16
C THR A 122 2.95 -8.48 -17.70
N LEU A 123 3.15 -8.29 -16.38
CA LEU A 123 4.42 -7.85 -15.82
C LEU A 123 5.55 -8.85 -16.15
N VAL A 124 5.32 -10.14 -15.92
CA VAL A 124 6.29 -11.20 -16.25
C VAL A 124 6.61 -11.21 -17.75
N PHE A 125 5.60 -11.06 -18.60
CA PHE A 125 5.80 -11.00 -20.05
C PHE A 125 6.67 -9.80 -20.46
N VAL A 126 6.42 -8.62 -19.89
CA VAL A 126 7.23 -7.42 -20.14
C VAL A 126 8.67 -7.60 -19.67
N GLU A 127 8.88 -8.20 -18.49
CA GLU A 127 10.23 -8.48 -17.98
C GLU A 127 11.03 -9.38 -18.93
N VAL A 128 10.40 -10.44 -19.46
CA VAL A 128 11.04 -11.33 -20.43
C VAL A 128 11.40 -10.58 -21.72
N LEU A 129 10.51 -9.72 -22.23
CA LEU A 129 10.81 -8.90 -23.41
C LEU A 129 11.98 -7.94 -23.16
N VAL A 130 12.03 -7.32 -21.97
CA VAL A 130 13.15 -6.44 -21.59
C VAL A 130 14.46 -7.21 -21.56
N ILE A 131 14.48 -8.43 -21.01
CA ILE A 131 15.69 -9.27 -21.01
C ILE A 131 16.12 -9.63 -22.43
N ILE A 132 15.20 -10.04 -23.30
CA ILE A 132 15.50 -10.38 -24.70
C ILE A 132 16.09 -9.17 -25.45
N LEU A 133 15.47 -8.00 -25.30
CA LEU A 133 15.95 -6.76 -25.93
C LEU A 133 17.31 -6.34 -25.39
N ALA A 134 17.55 -6.46 -24.08
CA ALA A 134 18.84 -6.18 -23.46
C ALA A 134 19.94 -7.11 -24.01
N LEU A 135 19.67 -8.40 -24.14
CA LEU A 135 20.59 -9.37 -24.74
C LEU A 135 20.84 -9.07 -26.23
N TYR A 136 19.81 -8.71 -26.98
CA TYR A 136 19.94 -8.33 -28.39
C TYR A 136 20.83 -7.08 -28.54
N LEU A 137 20.60 -6.03 -27.74
CA LEU A 137 21.43 -4.83 -27.75
C LEU A 137 22.88 -5.12 -27.31
N ALA A 138 23.08 -5.92 -26.27
CA ALA A 138 24.43 -6.29 -25.83
C ALA A 138 25.18 -7.12 -26.90
N CYS A 139 24.51 -8.09 -27.52
CA CYS A 139 25.14 -8.98 -28.49
C CYS A 139 25.34 -8.34 -29.88
N CYS A 140 24.37 -7.56 -30.35
CA CYS A 140 24.36 -7.01 -31.71
C CYS A 140 24.83 -5.55 -31.78
N TYR A 141 24.61 -4.74 -30.75
CA TYR A 141 24.95 -3.32 -30.76
C TYR A 141 26.25 -2.98 -29.99
N TRP A 142 26.59 -3.70 -28.93
CA TRP A 142 27.82 -3.47 -28.16
C TRP A 142 29.05 -4.23 -28.68
N ARG A 143 28.88 -5.41 -29.29
CA ARG A 143 29.98 -6.19 -29.90
C ARG A 143 30.80 -5.44 -30.97
N PRO A 144 30.23 -4.55 -31.83
CA PRO A 144 31.01 -3.77 -32.79
C PRO A 144 31.95 -2.72 -32.16
N GLN A 145 31.67 -2.25 -30.94
CA GLN A 145 32.50 -1.25 -30.24
C GLN A 145 33.74 -1.89 -29.60
N HIS A 146 33.62 -3.09 -29.00
CA HIS A 146 34.76 -3.81 -28.42
C HIS A 146 35.70 -4.45 -29.46
N GLY A 147 35.18 -4.85 -30.63
CA GLY A 147 36.02 -5.30 -31.75
C GLY A 147 36.93 -4.21 -32.33
N ARG A 148 36.62 -2.92 -32.10
CA ARG A 148 37.47 -1.78 -32.48
C ARG A 148 38.45 -1.32 -31.39
N LEU A 149 38.23 -1.68 -30.12
CA LEU A 149 39.17 -1.41 -29.04
C LEU A 149 40.26 -2.49 -28.90
N GLY A 150 39.99 -3.73 -29.32
CA GLY A 150 41.01 -4.80 -29.38
C GLY A 150 42.01 -4.67 -30.54
N VAL A 151 41.71 -3.88 -31.57
CA VAL A 151 42.61 -3.62 -32.72
C VAL A 151 43.44 -2.33 -32.53
N LYS A 152 43.21 -1.58 -31.45
CA LYS A 152 43.91 -0.31 -31.15
C LYS A 152 44.93 -0.38 -30.01
N VAL A 153 45.37 -1.57 -29.62
CA VAL A 153 46.52 -1.75 -28.73
C VAL A 153 47.51 -2.70 -29.39
N ILE A 154 48.15 -2.21 -30.45
CA ILE A 154 49.44 -2.70 -30.91
C ILE A 154 50.44 -1.62 -30.49
N TYR A 155 51.15 -1.86 -29.39
CA TYR A 155 52.50 -1.37 -29.15
C TYR A 155 53.39 -2.60 -28.99
#